data_AF-A0A9P8P6G6-F1
#
_entry.id   AF-A0A9P8P6G6-F1
#
_cell.length_a   1.000
_cell.length_b   1.000
_cell.length_c   1.000
_cell.angle_alpha   90.00
_cell.angle_beta   90.00
_cell.angle_gamma   90.00
#
_symmetry.space_group_name_H-M   'P 1'
#
loop_
_entity.id
_entity.type
_entity.pdbx_description
1 polymer ?
#
loop_
_entity_poly.entity_id
_entity_poly.type
_entity_poly.pdbx_seq_one_letter_code
_entity_poly.pdbx_strand_id
1 'polypeptide(L)'
;MSFEKTGLIAANPATARATAVHLSYDAKSDRIAYASGKNVYIRSVSKPEQSIQFGGHNYTTSVAKFSPSGFYVASGDESGNVKVWDCVGEDLIVKGDYQIISGRINDIAWDADSSRVIAVGDGRDRYGHCFTADSGNSVGEISGHTAPVNAVAIRPCRPYRAVTVSDDAGLVFLQGPPFKFAQSVRGHHTNFVRDVKFSKDGAHAISVGADRAIVVYDGKTGDFIRKLDGVHSAGIFSIDWIDNESFITSSADASIKLTNLEGETSKVWQLDPILENQIVGCVKTTDYVIGLTLSGDLYYFSDSSDAPVNVVYGHQKSITAVSKPANGVIYTGSYDGRIIEWGLDSKPNSLATGSPHTNLVVGIEKSAKAYITAGWDDAIKKLDGHELSPAASVSKQPIQISARADLSVVITEDELVLLDGEGKLLKQHPLDFVPSSVAVSETNIVLADSTSFALNVYDKQFKSVGSLPPLRGKPSALQISPNGKYLAAGDVNGKIHCYNLEDLSLVTTRWAFHTSRISSLAWNADNDHVVSGSLDTNVIVYSVSKPARNIKIPNAHKEGVAGVSWLGDTELASGGADASIKFWKVVFA
;
A
#
# COMPACT_ATOMS: atom_id res chain seq x y z
N MET A 1 -2.56 -31.89 -3.44
CA MET A 1 -2.26 -30.53 -3.90
C MET A 1 -2.72 -29.53 -2.86
N SER A 2 -1.80 -28.75 -2.31
CA SER A 2 -2.07 -27.75 -1.28
C SER A 2 -1.23 -26.50 -1.52
N PHE A 3 -1.55 -25.44 -0.79
CA PHE A 3 -0.76 -24.22 -0.75
C PHE A 3 -0.60 -23.76 0.71
N GLU A 4 0.44 -22.99 0.96
CA GLU A 4 0.72 -22.36 2.24
C GLU A 4 1.19 -20.93 2.01
N LYS A 5 0.72 -19.97 2.80
CA LYS A 5 1.22 -18.59 2.77
C LYS A 5 2.46 -18.52 3.64
N THR A 6 3.62 -18.25 3.02
CA THR A 6 4.91 -18.23 3.71
C THR A 6 5.35 -16.83 4.15
N GLY A 7 4.78 -15.76 3.56
CA GLY A 7 5.16 -14.40 3.90
C GLY A 7 4.21 -13.32 3.39
N LEU A 8 4.33 -12.13 3.97
CA LEU A 8 3.60 -10.93 3.58
C LEU A 8 4.54 -9.72 3.72
N ILE A 9 4.71 -8.99 2.62
CA ILE A 9 5.22 -7.63 2.62
C ILE A 9 4.00 -6.71 2.61
N ALA A 10 3.78 -6.02 3.73
CA ALA A 10 2.67 -5.09 3.86
C ALA A 10 2.88 -3.81 3.05
N ALA A 11 1.75 -3.25 2.59
CA ALA A 11 1.73 -1.89 2.05
C ALA A 11 2.19 -0.89 3.13
N ASN A 12 2.67 0.26 2.68
CA ASN A 12 2.96 1.38 3.57
C ASN A 12 1.69 2.21 3.83
N PRO A 13 1.66 3.02 4.91
CA PRO A 13 0.49 3.81 5.28
C PRO A 13 0.04 4.71 4.13
N ALA A 14 -1.27 4.82 3.91
CA ALA A 14 -1.79 5.75 2.92
C ALA A 14 -1.60 7.20 3.41
N THR A 15 -1.04 8.04 2.54
CA THR A 15 -0.82 9.45 2.82
C THR A 15 -1.59 10.30 1.82
N ALA A 16 -1.88 11.53 2.22
CA ALA A 16 -2.42 12.55 1.35
C ALA A 16 -1.77 13.88 1.69
N ARG A 17 -1.54 14.72 0.68
CA ARG A 17 -0.91 16.02 0.88
C ARG A 17 -1.75 16.85 1.86
N ALA A 18 -1.05 17.57 2.74
CA ALA A 18 -1.65 18.45 3.74
C ALA A 18 -2.61 17.75 4.73
N THR A 19 -2.58 16.41 4.83
CA THR A 19 -3.41 15.63 5.76
C THR A 19 -2.53 14.90 6.76
N ALA A 20 -2.91 14.92 8.03
CA ALA A 20 -2.22 14.17 9.07
C ALA A 20 -2.57 12.67 8.99
N VAL A 21 -1.60 11.81 9.29
CA VAL A 21 -1.82 10.36 9.38
C VAL A 21 -1.58 9.90 10.81
N HIS A 22 -2.64 9.39 11.42
CA HIS A 22 -2.64 8.97 12.81
C HIS A 22 -2.14 7.52 12.93
N LEU A 23 -0.87 7.36 13.28
CA LEU A 23 -0.29 6.06 13.60
C LEU A 23 -0.69 5.64 15.03
N SER A 24 -0.74 4.32 15.26
CA SER A 24 -0.97 3.75 16.59
C SER A 24 0.15 2.78 16.93
N TYR A 25 0.65 2.83 18.16
CA TYR A 25 1.67 1.90 18.66
C TYR A 25 1.14 1.10 19.85
N ASP A 26 1.36 -0.21 19.83
CA ASP A 26 1.21 -1.09 20.98
C ASP A 26 2.60 -1.42 21.54
N ALA A 27 2.91 -0.85 22.70
CA ALA A 27 4.16 -1.06 23.41
C ALA A 27 4.31 -2.48 23.97
N LYS A 28 3.20 -3.20 24.24
CA LYS A 28 3.28 -4.56 24.83
C LYS A 28 3.78 -5.57 23.83
N SER A 29 3.39 -5.41 22.56
CA SER A 29 3.75 -6.34 21.51
C SER A 29 4.70 -5.78 20.46
N ASP A 30 5.19 -4.54 20.65
CA ASP A 30 6.08 -3.83 19.74
C ASP A 30 5.57 -3.78 18.28
N ARG A 31 4.35 -3.27 18.11
CA ARG A 31 3.63 -3.25 16.82
C ARG A 31 3.01 -1.89 16.54
N ILE A 32 3.02 -1.46 15.28
CA ILE A 32 2.29 -0.29 14.79
C ILE A 32 1.08 -0.71 13.95
N ALA A 33 -0.02 0.05 14.04
CA ALA A 33 -1.20 -0.11 13.21
C ALA A 33 -1.42 1.14 12.35
N TYR A 34 -1.80 0.90 11.09
CA TYR A 34 -2.09 1.96 10.13
C TYR A 34 -3.01 1.47 9.01
N ALA A 35 -3.65 2.41 8.33
CA ALA A 35 -4.55 2.15 7.22
C ALA A 35 -3.82 2.29 5.86
N SER A 36 -4.15 1.43 4.91
CA SER A 36 -3.69 1.55 3.52
C SER A 36 -4.66 0.89 2.55
N GLY A 37 -5.18 1.67 1.60
CA GLY A 37 -6.26 1.25 0.71
C GLY A 37 -7.51 0.83 1.51
N LYS A 38 -8.06 -0.35 1.20
CA LYS A 38 -9.22 -0.93 1.91
C LYS A 38 -8.82 -1.90 3.04
N ASN A 39 -7.59 -1.82 3.52
CA ASN A 39 -7.03 -2.74 4.50
C ASN A 39 -6.35 -2.00 5.64
N VAL A 40 -6.34 -2.65 6.80
CA VAL A 40 -5.54 -2.23 7.94
C VAL A 40 -4.34 -3.16 8.06
N TYR A 41 -3.17 -2.59 8.28
CA TYR A 41 -1.94 -3.34 8.50
C TYR A 41 -1.47 -3.16 9.93
N ILE A 42 -1.08 -4.28 10.55
CA ILE A 42 -0.30 -4.28 11.78
C ILE A 42 1.10 -4.76 11.44
N ARG A 43 2.12 -3.99 11.78
CA ARG A 43 3.52 -4.28 11.48
C ARG A 43 4.34 -4.28 12.76
N SER A 44 5.24 -5.24 12.94
CA SER A 44 6.22 -5.20 14.02
C SER A 44 7.27 -4.11 13.77
N VAL A 45 7.62 -3.37 14.82
CA VAL A 45 8.62 -2.29 14.77
C VAL A 45 10.03 -2.88 14.68
N SER A 46 10.36 -3.82 15.57
CA SER A 46 11.66 -4.51 15.55
C SER A 46 11.86 -5.44 14.34
N LYS A 47 10.79 -6.03 13.79
CA LYS A 47 10.84 -6.91 12.62
C LYS A 47 9.81 -6.49 11.56
N PRO A 48 10.11 -5.49 10.71
CA PRO A 48 9.18 -4.95 9.73
C PRO A 48 8.59 -5.96 8.71
N GLU A 49 9.25 -7.09 8.55
CA GLU A 49 8.83 -8.27 7.77
C GLU A 49 7.61 -9.00 8.35
N GLN A 50 7.37 -8.89 9.66
CA GLN A 50 6.26 -9.52 10.34
C GLN A 50 5.07 -8.56 10.31
N SER A 51 4.16 -8.83 9.39
CA SER A 51 2.97 -8.01 9.19
C SER A 51 1.70 -8.85 9.14
N ILE A 52 0.61 -8.27 9.60
CA ILE A 52 -0.74 -8.80 9.56
C ILE A 52 -1.59 -7.85 8.72
N GLN A 53 -2.45 -8.41 7.87
CA GLN A 53 -3.39 -7.66 7.03
C GLN A 53 -4.81 -8.00 7.44
N PHE A 54 -5.58 -6.98 7.83
CA PHE A 54 -7.01 -7.07 8.05
C PHE A 54 -7.78 -6.45 6.87
N GLY A 55 -8.52 -7.29 6.16
CA GLY A 55 -9.23 -6.93 4.93
C GLY A 55 -10.74 -6.74 5.09
N GLY A 56 -11.26 -6.45 6.29
CA GLY A 56 -12.70 -6.46 6.57
C GLY A 56 -13.51 -5.24 6.11
N HIS A 57 -12.89 -4.14 5.68
CA HIS A 57 -13.61 -2.91 5.26
C HIS A 57 -13.97 -2.91 3.79
N ASN A 58 -15.18 -2.50 3.41
CA ASN A 58 -15.56 -2.43 1.99
C ASN A 58 -15.09 -1.14 1.29
N TYR A 59 -14.86 -0.09 2.09
CA TYR A 59 -14.39 1.22 1.65
C TYR A 59 -12.94 1.47 2.10
N THR A 60 -12.33 2.53 1.59
CA THR A 60 -10.97 2.92 1.96
C THR A 60 -10.89 3.16 3.47
N THR A 61 -9.95 2.49 4.12
CA THR A 61 -9.68 2.68 5.55
C THR A 61 -8.90 3.96 5.76
N SER A 62 -9.20 4.69 6.82
CA SER A 62 -8.59 6.00 7.11
C SER A 62 -7.68 5.98 8.32
N VAL A 63 -8.06 5.27 9.38
CA VAL A 63 -7.35 5.24 10.67
C VAL A 63 -7.53 3.89 11.36
N ALA A 64 -6.53 3.47 12.12
CA ALA A 64 -6.58 2.29 12.97
C ALA A 64 -5.87 2.55 14.30
N LYS A 65 -6.51 2.19 15.42
CA LYS A 65 -5.98 2.43 16.77
C LYS A 65 -6.10 1.19 17.65
N PHE A 66 -5.01 0.85 18.32
CA PHE A 66 -5.01 -0.19 19.35
C PHE A 66 -5.82 0.25 20.57
N SER A 67 -6.53 -0.71 21.15
CA SER A 67 -7.04 -0.60 22.52
C SER A 67 -5.85 -0.64 23.51
N PRO A 68 -5.92 0.08 24.65
CA PRO A 68 -4.88 0.02 25.69
C PRO A 68 -4.61 -1.39 26.24
N SER A 69 -5.57 -2.30 26.11
CA SER A 69 -5.38 -3.72 26.43
C SER A 69 -4.37 -4.42 25.51
N GLY A 70 -4.29 -4.02 24.24
CA GLY A 70 -3.49 -4.65 23.19
C GLY A 70 -4.21 -5.80 22.45
N PHE A 71 -5.44 -6.14 22.84
CA PHE A 71 -6.18 -7.27 22.24
C PHE A 71 -7.06 -6.87 21.05
N TYR A 72 -7.49 -5.61 21.00
CA TYR A 72 -8.39 -5.11 19.96
C TYR A 72 -7.81 -3.92 19.21
N VAL A 73 -8.21 -3.80 17.95
CA VAL A 73 -8.03 -2.61 17.12
C VAL A 73 -9.41 -2.09 16.71
N ALA A 74 -9.58 -0.76 16.77
CA ALA A 74 -10.69 -0.07 16.12
C ALA A 74 -10.17 0.59 14.84
N SER A 75 -10.81 0.30 13.72
CA SER A 75 -10.47 0.89 12.42
C SER A 75 -11.66 1.56 11.78
N GLY A 76 -11.43 2.74 11.22
CA GLY A 76 -12.42 3.57 10.56
C GLY A 76 -12.23 3.60 9.05
N ASP A 77 -13.31 3.87 8.32
CA ASP A 77 -13.27 4.04 6.86
C ASP A 77 -13.93 5.35 6.36
N GLU A 78 -13.81 5.58 5.06
CA GLU A 78 -14.38 6.73 4.36
C GLU A 78 -15.92 6.75 4.33
N SER A 79 -16.57 5.61 4.59
CA SER A 79 -18.03 5.53 4.66
C SER A 79 -18.59 5.91 6.03
N GLY A 80 -17.72 6.02 7.04
CA GLY A 80 -18.10 6.36 8.41
C GLY A 80 -18.37 5.15 9.30
N ASN A 81 -17.98 3.96 8.83
CA ASN A 81 -18.03 2.74 9.60
C ASN A 81 -16.78 2.57 10.45
N VAL A 82 -16.97 2.11 11.68
CA VAL A 82 -15.89 1.71 12.58
C VAL A 82 -16.05 0.23 12.91
N LYS A 83 -15.02 -0.55 12.61
CA LYS A 83 -14.94 -1.97 12.96
C LYS A 83 -14.02 -2.14 14.16
N VAL A 84 -14.48 -2.89 15.15
CA VAL A 84 -13.66 -3.36 16.27
C VAL A 84 -13.36 -4.82 16.02
N TRP A 85 -12.09 -5.22 16.09
CA TRP A 85 -11.66 -6.59 15.77
C TRP A 85 -10.49 -7.03 16.63
N ASP A 86 -10.33 -8.34 16.78
CA ASP A 86 -9.26 -8.99 17.54
C ASP A 86 -7.95 -9.02 16.73
N CYS A 87 -6.87 -8.49 17.29
CA CYS A 87 -5.56 -8.42 16.62
C CYS A 87 -4.54 -9.46 17.10
N VAL A 88 -4.95 -10.40 17.96
CA VAL A 88 -4.08 -11.47 18.50
C VAL A 88 -4.39 -12.81 17.84
N GLY A 89 -5.66 -13.11 17.56
CA GLY A 89 -6.04 -14.34 16.87
C GLY A 89 -5.67 -14.35 15.38
N GLU A 90 -5.36 -15.53 14.83
CA GLU A 90 -5.05 -15.69 13.39
C GLU A 90 -6.25 -15.34 12.49
N ASP A 91 -7.47 -15.56 12.98
CA ASP A 91 -8.71 -15.34 12.24
C ASP A 91 -9.18 -13.86 12.18
N LEU A 92 -8.53 -12.96 12.94
CA LEU A 92 -8.84 -11.52 12.99
C LEU A 92 -10.34 -11.20 13.10
N ILE A 93 -11.01 -11.86 14.05
CA ILE A 93 -12.47 -11.86 14.18
C ILE A 93 -13.00 -10.44 14.43
N VAL A 94 -14.03 -10.05 13.69
CA VAL A 94 -14.73 -8.77 13.87
C VAL A 94 -15.67 -8.85 15.05
N LYS A 95 -15.35 -8.03 16.06
CA LYS A 95 -16.11 -7.66 17.27
C LYS A 95 -17.53 -7.18 16.99
N GLY A 96 -17.52 -6.10 16.23
CA GLY A 96 -18.65 -5.24 15.98
C GLY A 96 -18.35 -4.33 14.80
N ASP A 97 -19.42 -3.97 14.11
CA ASP A 97 -19.41 -3.10 12.93
C ASP A 97 -20.44 -2.00 13.16
N TYR A 98 -19.97 -0.77 13.31
CA TYR A 98 -20.81 0.34 13.76
C TYR A 98 -20.74 1.50 12.78
N GLN A 99 -21.89 1.89 12.23
CA GLN A 99 -22.02 3.12 11.45
C GLN A 99 -22.09 4.31 12.41
N ILE A 100 -21.00 5.09 12.48
CA ILE A 100 -20.85 6.17 13.46
C ILE A 100 -21.32 7.51 12.89
N ILE A 101 -20.84 7.84 11.69
CA ILE A 101 -21.16 9.07 10.98
C ILE A 101 -21.42 8.77 9.50
N SER A 102 -21.99 9.71 8.76
CA SER A 102 -22.16 9.61 7.29
C SER A 102 -21.06 10.44 6.61
N GLY A 103 -19.85 9.91 6.56
CA GLY A 103 -18.64 10.59 6.09
C GLY A 103 -17.36 9.87 6.55
N ARG A 104 -16.19 10.32 6.09
CA ARG A 104 -14.89 9.78 6.46
C ARG A 104 -14.60 9.94 7.95
N ILE A 105 -14.24 8.83 8.60
CA ILE A 105 -13.62 8.86 9.93
C ILE A 105 -12.22 9.44 9.79
N ASN A 106 -11.92 10.51 10.51
CA ASN A 106 -10.57 11.09 10.55
C ASN A 106 -9.74 10.49 11.67
N ASP A 107 -10.32 10.28 12.86
CA ASP A 107 -9.59 9.75 14.00
C ASP A 107 -10.46 8.95 14.97
N ILE A 108 -9.80 8.11 15.77
CA ILE A 108 -10.39 7.24 16.78
C ILE A 108 -9.58 7.35 18.08
N ALA A 109 -10.24 7.30 19.22
CA ALA A 109 -9.61 7.18 20.53
C ALA A 109 -10.32 6.15 21.40
N TRP A 110 -9.52 5.36 22.12
CA TRP A 110 -9.97 4.39 23.11
C TRP A 110 -9.87 4.98 24.52
N ASP A 111 -10.77 4.57 25.40
CA ASP A 111 -10.61 4.83 26.83
C ASP A 111 -9.60 3.88 27.48
N ALA A 112 -9.10 4.26 28.66
CA ALA A 112 -8.10 3.47 29.40
C ALA A 112 -8.61 2.06 29.76
N ASP A 113 -9.92 1.90 29.93
CA ASP A 113 -10.56 0.62 30.28
C ASP A 113 -10.79 -0.27 29.04
N SER A 114 -10.42 0.17 27.84
CA SER A 114 -10.64 -0.54 26.55
C SER A 114 -12.11 -0.91 26.31
N SER A 115 -13.04 -0.14 26.86
CA SER A 115 -14.48 -0.38 26.83
C SER A 115 -15.25 0.60 25.95
N ARG A 116 -14.72 1.82 25.78
CA ARG A 116 -15.37 2.91 25.04
C ARG A 116 -14.46 3.44 23.97
N VAL A 117 -15.08 3.84 22.87
CA VAL A 117 -14.41 4.42 21.72
C VAL A 117 -15.10 5.73 21.38
N ILE A 118 -14.31 6.75 21.04
CA ILE A 118 -14.79 7.95 20.37
C ILE A 118 -14.23 7.92 18.96
N ALA A 119 -15.11 8.05 17.97
CA ALA A 119 -14.73 8.19 16.57
C ALA A 119 -15.24 9.53 16.03
N VAL A 120 -14.39 10.23 15.29
CA VAL A 120 -14.64 11.57 14.77
C VAL A 120 -14.28 11.68 13.29
N GLY A 121 -14.89 12.62 12.58
CA GLY A 121 -14.70 12.78 11.14
C GLY A 121 -15.46 13.94 10.52
N ASP A 122 -15.70 13.85 9.22
CA ASP A 122 -16.35 14.88 8.38
C ASP A 122 -17.83 14.60 8.09
N GLY A 123 -18.52 13.97 9.05
CA GLY A 123 -19.90 13.53 8.87
C GLY A 123 -20.89 14.67 8.61
N ARG A 124 -21.88 14.40 7.76
CA ARG A 124 -22.88 15.39 7.34
C ARG A 124 -23.81 15.87 8.46
N ASP A 125 -24.31 14.95 9.28
CA ASP A 125 -25.28 15.25 10.35
C ASP A 125 -24.61 15.47 11.71
N ARG A 126 -23.45 14.85 11.90
CA ARG A 126 -22.68 14.81 13.14
C ARG A 126 -21.20 14.56 12.83
N TYR A 127 -20.31 15.20 13.56
CA TYR A 127 -18.87 15.06 13.36
C TYR A 127 -18.23 13.95 14.21
N GLY A 128 -18.98 13.29 15.10
CA GLY A 128 -18.47 12.16 15.87
C GLY A 128 -19.48 11.53 16.82
N HIS A 129 -19.09 10.41 17.42
CA HIS A 129 -19.88 9.66 18.40
C HIS A 129 -19.00 8.96 19.43
N CYS A 130 -19.48 8.87 20.67
CA CYS A 130 -18.92 7.97 21.67
C CYS A 130 -19.81 6.74 21.83
N PHE A 131 -19.20 5.55 21.77
CA PHE A 131 -19.92 4.28 21.87
C PHE A 131 -19.12 3.23 22.65
N THR A 132 -19.78 2.18 23.15
CA THR A 132 -19.11 1.01 23.74
C THR A 132 -18.58 0.07 22.65
N ALA A 133 -17.36 -0.43 22.82
CA ALA A 133 -16.67 -1.22 21.81
C ALA A 133 -17.27 -2.62 21.57
N ASP A 134 -18.06 -3.13 22.52
CA ASP A 134 -18.66 -4.46 22.52
C ASP A 134 -20.06 -4.48 21.90
N SER A 135 -20.91 -3.52 22.25
CA SER A 135 -22.32 -3.49 21.87
C SER A 135 -22.69 -2.32 20.96
N GLY A 136 -21.81 -1.32 20.80
CA GLY A 136 -22.10 -0.11 20.03
C GLY A 136 -23.08 0.85 20.71
N ASN A 137 -23.35 0.68 22.00
CA ASN A 137 -24.30 1.55 22.71
C ASN A 137 -23.72 2.95 22.84
N SER A 138 -24.54 3.98 22.64
CA SER A 138 -24.12 5.37 22.80
C SER A 138 -23.72 5.67 24.25
N VAL A 139 -22.54 6.26 24.43
CA VAL A 139 -22.01 6.72 25.73
C VAL A 139 -21.69 8.22 25.69
N GLY A 140 -22.28 8.96 24.76
CA GLY A 140 -22.09 10.40 24.63
C GLY A 140 -22.09 10.89 23.18
N GLU A 141 -22.16 12.20 23.04
CA GLU A 141 -22.22 12.87 21.74
C GLU A 141 -21.10 13.92 21.63
N ILE A 142 -20.65 14.16 20.40
CA ILE A 142 -19.65 15.17 20.07
C ILE A 142 -20.38 16.36 19.48
N SER A 143 -20.39 17.49 20.18
CA SER A 143 -21.03 18.74 19.77
C SER A 143 -20.15 19.95 20.10
N GLY A 144 -20.39 21.08 19.42
CA GLY A 144 -19.63 22.33 19.62
C GLY A 144 -18.69 22.73 18.48
N HIS A 145 -18.45 21.83 17.52
CA HIS A 145 -17.71 22.12 16.30
C HIS A 145 -18.61 22.57 15.14
N THR A 146 -18.09 23.44 14.28
CA THR A 146 -18.78 23.96 13.08
C THR A 146 -18.16 23.47 11.77
N ALA A 147 -17.11 22.67 11.85
CA ALA A 147 -16.36 22.13 10.71
C ALA A 147 -15.94 20.68 11.01
N PRO A 148 -15.37 19.94 10.03
CA PRO A 148 -14.89 18.58 10.22
C PRO A 148 -13.92 18.45 11.40
N VAL A 149 -14.05 17.36 12.16
CA VAL A 149 -13.18 17.08 13.31
C VAL A 149 -12.04 16.19 12.84
N ASN A 150 -10.80 16.60 13.11
CA ASN A 150 -9.58 15.98 12.57
C ASN A 150 -8.96 14.95 13.52
N ALA A 151 -9.02 15.19 14.82
CA ALA A 151 -8.42 14.32 15.82
C ALA A 151 -9.21 14.29 17.13
N VAL A 152 -9.03 13.22 17.88
CA VAL A 152 -9.64 13.00 19.18
C VAL A 152 -8.67 12.30 20.13
N ALA A 153 -8.70 12.71 21.40
CA ALA A 153 -8.00 12.00 22.46
C ALA A 153 -8.87 11.84 23.70
N ILE A 154 -8.70 10.72 24.40
CA ILE A 154 -9.35 10.45 25.69
C ILE A 154 -8.26 10.44 26.76
N ARG A 155 -8.54 11.09 27.89
CA ARG A 155 -7.64 11.13 29.03
C ARG A 155 -7.46 9.72 29.61
N PRO A 156 -6.21 9.26 29.82
CA PRO A 156 -5.92 7.88 30.22
C PRO A 156 -6.23 7.59 31.70
N CYS A 157 -6.66 8.58 32.47
CA CYS A 157 -6.92 8.44 33.89
C CYS A 157 -8.25 9.09 34.30
N ARG A 158 -8.75 8.71 35.48
CA ARG A 158 -9.98 9.28 36.05
C ARG A 158 -9.72 10.67 36.65
N PRO A 159 -10.70 11.59 36.66
CA PRO A 159 -11.96 11.52 35.91
C PRO A 159 -11.73 11.53 34.39
N TYR A 160 -12.51 10.75 33.64
CA TYR A 160 -12.37 10.71 32.19
C TYR A 160 -12.74 12.05 31.57
N ARG A 161 -11.95 12.43 30.58
CA ARG A 161 -12.10 13.63 29.74
C ARG A 161 -11.80 13.24 28.31
N ALA A 162 -12.34 13.97 27.37
CA ALA A 162 -11.95 13.84 25.98
C ALA A 162 -11.80 15.23 25.35
N VAL A 163 -10.95 15.32 24.34
CA VAL A 163 -10.73 16.52 23.56
C VAL A 163 -10.88 16.20 22.09
N THR A 164 -11.51 17.10 21.36
CA THR A 164 -11.66 17.03 19.92
C THR A 164 -11.17 18.33 19.31
N VAL A 165 -10.55 18.23 18.14
CA VAL A 165 -9.99 19.38 17.40
C VAL A 165 -10.43 19.35 15.95
N SER A 166 -10.63 20.53 15.36
CA SER A 166 -11.32 20.68 14.08
C SER A 166 -10.65 21.72 13.17
N ASP A 167 -11.08 21.71 11.90
CA ASP A 167 -10.80 22.78 10.93
C ASP A 167 -11.37 24.15 11.35
N ASP A 168 -12.28 24.21 12.32
CA ASP A 168 -12.80 25.47 12.88
C ASP A 168 -11.82 26.23 13.79
N ALA A 169 -10.56 25.77 13.86
CA ALA A 169 -9.50 26.28 14.73
C ALA A 169 -9.83 26.21 16.23
N GLY A 170 -10.87 25.45 16.61
CA GLY A 170 -11.31 25.26 17.98
C GLY A 170 -10.92 23.90 18.54
N LEU A 171 -10.73 23.88 19.86
CA LEU A 171 -10.71 22.67 20.66
C LEU A 171 -12.03 22.59 21.43
N VAL A 172 -12.64 21.42 21.48
CA VAL A 172 -13.79 21.14 22.34
C VAL A 172 -13.38 20.15 23.43
N PHE A 173 -13.67 20.52 24.67
CA PHE A 173 -13.42 19.73 25.85
C PHE A 173 -14.72 19.04 26.31
N LEU A 174 -14.62 17.74 26.57
CA LEU A 174 -15.75 16.87 26.91
C LEU A 174 -15.56 16.24 28.29
N GLN A 175 -16.64 16.22 29.06
CA GLN A 175 -16.69 15.54 30.36
C GLN A 175 -17.59 14.32 30.27
N GLY A 176 -17.16 13.20 30.84
CA GLY A 176 -17.94 11.96 30.83
C GLY A 176 -17.30 10.86 31.67
N PRO A 177 -17.83 9.64 31.62
CA PRO A 177 -19.03 9.18 30.88
C PRO A 177 -20.37 9.56 31.56
N PRO A 178 -21.48 9.76 30.81
CA PRO A 178 -21.53 9.89 29.36
C PRO A 178 -20.82 11.17 28.90
N PHE A 179 -20.07 11.10 27.79
CA PHE A 179 -19.32 12.23 27.26
C PHE A 179 -20.27 13.29 26.71
N LYS A 180 -20.16 14.50 27.27
CA LYS A 180 -20.94 15.67 26.89
C LYS A 180 -20.04 16.88 26.75
N PHE A 181 -20.48 17.83 25.91
CA PHE A 181 -19.88 19.14 25.79
C PHE A 181 -19.73 19.82 27.15
N ALA A 182 -18.52 20.28 27.46
CA ALA A 182 -18.24 21.08 28.65
C ALA A 182 -17.79 22.50 28.28
N GLN A 183 -16.78 22.63 27.42
CA GLN A 183 -16.22 23.93 27.03
C GLN A 183 -15.67 23.88 25.60
N SER A 184 -15.75 25.01 24.91
CA SER A 184 -15.01 25.24 23.66
C SER A 184 -13.91 26.26 23.93
N VAL A 185 -12.69 25.96 23.51
CA VAL A 185 -11.54 26.84 23.62
C VAL A 185 -11.15 27.26 22.21
N ARG A 186 -11.23 28.55 21.92
CA ARG A 186 -11.01 29.15 20.60
C ARG A 186 -10.08 30.36 20.71
N GLY A 187 -9.40 30.69 19.62
CA GLY A 187 -8.53 31.88 19.51
C GLY A 187 -7.05 31.62 19.80
N HIS A 188 -6.66 30.40 20.18
CA HIS A 188 -5.24 30.04 20.32
C HIS A 188 -4.64 29.53 19.01
N HIS A 189 -5.42 28.78 18.24
CA HIS A 189 -5.07 28.41 16.88
C HIS A 189 -5.70 29.38 15.86
N THR A 190 -5.00 29.62 14.76
CA THR A 190 -5.47 30.50 13.67
C THR A 190 -5.79 29.76 12.37
N ASN A 191 -5.55 28.44 12.34
CA ASN A 191 -5.77 27.58 11.18
C ASN A 191 -6.17 26.16 11.64
N PHE A 192 -6.30 25.23 10.69
CA PHE A 192 -6.70 23.84 10.93
C PHE A 192 -5.86 23.16 12.00
N VAL A 193 -6.52 22.67 13.05
CA VAL A 193 -5.88 21.88 14.10
C VAL A 193 -5.90 20.42 13.67
N ARG A 194 -4.73 19.80 13.58
CA ARG A 194 -4.52 18.51 12.91
C ARG A 194 -4.52 17.32 13.87
N ASP A 195 -3.92 17.49 15.05
CA ASP A 195 -3.77 16.40 16.02
C ASP A 195 -3.89 16.92 17.45
N VAL A 196 -4.27 16.02 18.36
CA VAL A 196 -4.42 16.29 19.79
C VAL A 196 -4.12 15.03 20.60
N LYS A 197 -3.34 15.15 21.68
CA LYS A 197 -3.00 14.03 22.57
C LYS A 197 -2.95 14.45 24.03
N PHE A 198 -3.39 13.56 24.92
CA PHE A 198 -3.13 13.67 26.35
C PHE A 198 -1.75 13.11 26.70
N SER A 199 -1.11 13.70 27.71
CA SER A 199 0.08 13.12 28.36
C SER A 199 -0.26 11.75 28.97
N LYS A 200 0.76 10.92 29.21
CA LYS A 200 0.58 9.55 29.70
C LYS A 200 -0.10 9.50 31.09
N ASP A 201 0.14 10.50 31.92
CA ASP A 201 -0.54 10.69 33.21
C ASP A 201 -1.90 11.43 33.11
N GLY A 202 -2.22 11.99 31.94
CA GLY A 202 -3.42 12.79 31.69
C GLY A 202 -3.43 14.17 32.38
N ALA A 203 -2.29 14.67 32.87
CA ALA A 203 -2.18 16.01 33.45
C ALA A 203 -2.28 17.12 32.39
N HIS A 204 -1.79 16.87 31.18
CA HIS A 204 -1.76 17.83 30.09
C HIS A 204 -2.43 17.29 28.83
N ALA A 205 -2.95 18.19 28.01
CA ALA A 205 -3.33 17.91 26.63
C ALA A 205 -2.62 18.90 25.71
N ILE A 206 -2.17 18.43 24.54
CA ILE A 206 -1.52 19.28 23.55
C ILE A 206 -2.26 19.15 22.22
N SER A 207 -2.52 20.29 21.57
CA SER A 207 -2.98 20.35 20.18
C SER A 207 -1.95 21.01 19.28
N VAL A 208 -1.92 20.55 18.03
CA VAL A 208 -1.01 21.04 16.99
C VAL A 208 -1.76 21.28 15.68
N GLY A 209 -1.29 22.23 14.88
CA GLY A 209 -2.00 22.65 13.67
C GLY A 209 -1.15 23.20 12.53
N ALA A 210 -1.85 23.52 11.44
CA ALA A 210 -1.28 24.11 10.23
C ALA A 210 -0.76 25.55 10.45
N ASP A 211 -1.15 26.19 11.55
CA ASP A 211 -0.67 27.49 12.00
C ASP A 211 0.71 27.42 12.68
N ARG A 212 1.33 26.23 12.74
CA ARG A 212 2.67 25.99 13.30
C ARG A 212 2.75 26.16 14.81
N ALA A 213 1.59 26.33 15.46
CA ALA A 213 1.51 26.50 16.89
C ALA A 213 1.31 25.16 17.58
N ILE A 214 1.88 25.06 18.79
CA ILE A 214 1.62 23.98 19.73
C ILE A 214 0.95 24.61 20.95
N VAL A 215 -0.24 24.17 21.29
CA VAL A 215 -1.01 24.73 22.42
C VAL A 215 -1.14 23.69 23.52
N VAL A 216 -0.81 24.08 24.75
CA VAL A 216 -0.83 23.23 25.94
C VAL A 216 -2.03 23.60 26.82
N TYR A 217 -2.76 22.59 27.25
CA TYR A 217 -3.96 22.71 28.08
C TYR A 217 -3.84 21.86 29.35
N ASP A 218 -4.60 22.24 30.39
CA ASP A 218 -4.81 21.40 31.56
C ASP A 218 -5.70 20.21 31.19
N GLY A 219 -5.26 19.00 31.50
CA GLY A 219 -5.96 17.78 31.10
C GLY A 219 -7.25 17.52 31.87
N LYS A 220 -7.46 18.14 33.04
CA LYS A 220 -8.64 17.94 33.90
C LYS A 220 -9.72 18.99 33.67
N THR A 221 -9.33 20.25 33.51
CA THR A 221 -10.23 21.40 33.32
C THR A 221 -10.41 21.77 31.85
N GLY A 222 -9.40 21.53 31.01
CA GLY A 222 -9.38 21.98 29.62
C GLY A 222 -8.94 23.43 29.47
N ASP A 223 -8.44 24.05 30.54
CA ASP A 223 -7.99 25.45 30.51
C ASP A 223 -6.70 25.60 29.71
N PHE A 224 -6.56 26.74 29.03
CA PHE A 224 -5.34 27.10 28.33
C PHE A 224 -4.22 27.37 29.34
N ILE A 225 -3.07 26.72 29.14
CA ILE A 225 -1.85 26.96 29.92
C ILE A 225 -0.94 27.92 29.14
N ARG A 226 -0.54 27.52 27.93
CA ARG A 226 0.37 28.31 27.10
C ARG A 226 0.34 27.92 25.63
N LYS A 227 0.87 28.81 24.81
CA LYS A 227 1.12 28.62 23.38
C LYS A 227 2.62 28.64 23.13
N LEU A 228 3.11 27.67 22.36
CA LEU A 228 4.49 27.58 21.90
C LEU A 228 4.50 27.89 20.40
N ASP A 229 5.10 29.02 20.04
CA ASP A 229 5.25 29.50 18.67
C ASP A 229 6.71 29.40 18.22
N GLY A 230 6.94 29.16 16.92
CA GLY A 230 8.29 29.17 16.35
C GLY A 230 9.09 27.87 16.49
N VAL A 231 8.48 26.79 17.00
CA VAL A 231 9.13 25.47 17.08
C VAL A 231 9.40 24.92 15.68
N HIS A 232 8.45 25.03 14.76
CA HIS A 232 8.59 24.59 13.36
C HIS A 232 8.51 25.75 12.37
N SER A 233 9.14 25.58 11.20
CA SER A 233 9.08 26.58 10.11
C SER A 233 7.87 26.39 9.20
N ALA A 234 7.19 25.24 9.30
CA ALA A 234 5.99 24.89 8.55
C ALA A 234 4.91 24.26 9.45
N GLY A 235 3.75 23.91 8.86
CA GLY A 235 2.60 23.38 9.58
C GLY A 235 2.87 22.02 10.21
N ILE A 236 2.34 21.80 11.41
CA ILE A 236 2.53 20.58 12.19
C ILE A 236 1.37 19.62 11.89
N PHE A 237 1.69 18.35 11.65
CA PHE A 237 0.71 17.32 11.29
C PHE A 237 0.33 16.43 12.47
N SER A 238 1.30 15.97 13.25
CA SER A 238 1.05 14.99 14.32
C SER A 238 1.94 15.23 15.52
N ILE A 239 1.50 14.71 16.66
CA ILE A 239 2.19 14.77 17.95
C ILE A 239 2.11 13.41 18.66
N ASP A 240 3.17 13.05 19.37
CA ASP A 240 3.15 11.92 20.29
C ASP A 240 4.00 12.17 21.55
N TRP A 241 3.61 11.57 22.67
CA TRP A 241 4.26 11.81 23.96
C TRP A 241 5.39 10.81 24.21
N ILE A 242 6.57 11.31 24.58
CA ILE A 242 7.67 10.46 25.05
C ILE A 242 7.44 10.12 26.52
N ASP A 243 7.21 11.14 27.33
CA ASP A 243 6.96 11.05 28.77
C ASP A 243 5.81 12.01 29.16
N ASN A 244 5.81 12.55 30.38
CA ASN A 244 4.77 13.48 30.84
C ASN A 244 5.12 14.96 30.57
N GLU A 245 6.36 15.28 30.20
CA GLU A 245 6.89 16.65 30.05
C GLU A 245 7.49 16.91 28.65
N SER A 246 7.74 15.86 27.88
CA SER A 246 8.39 15.89 26.58
C SER A 246 7.59 15.12 25.52
N PHE A 247 7.54 15.68 24.32
CA PHE A 247 6.77 15.16 23.21
C PHE A 247 7.51 15.37 21.88
N ILE A 248 7.13 14.59 20.87
CA ILE A 248 7.62 14.72 19.50
C ILE A 248 6.56 15.34 18.61
N THR A 249 6.98 16.18 17.67
CA THR A 249 6.11 16.79 16.65
C THR A 249 6.64 16.54 15.26
N SER A 250 5.74 16.25 14.31
CA SER A 250 6.07 16.09 12.89
C SER A 250 5.53 17.24 12.04
N SER A 251 6.31 17.70 11.07
CA SER A 251 5.99 18.91 10.32
C SER A 251 6.24 18.78 8.81
N ALA A 252 5.59 19.68 8.07
CA ALA A 252 5.80 19.89 6.63
C ALA A 252 7.19 20.44 6.28
N ASP A 253 8.03 20.79 7.26
CA ASP A 253 9.43 21.18 7.08
C ASP A 253 10.40 19.99 7.00
N ALA A 254 9.86 18.77 6.85
CA ALA A 254 10.60 17.51 6.80
C ALA A 254 11.40 17.21 8.07
N SER A 255 10.94 17.71 9.24
CA SER A 255 11.58 17.48 10.53
C SER A 255 10.66 16.85 11.57
N ILE A 256 11.28 16.08 12.47
CA ILE A 256 10.72 15.67 13.76
C ILE A 256 11.50 16.39 14.85
N LYS A 257 10.79 17.03 15.78
CA LYS A 257 11.42 17.72 16.91
C LYS A 257 10.97 17.12 18.22
N LEU A 258 11.92 16.91 19.13
CA LEU A 258 11.68 16.59 20.52
C LEU A 258 11.67 17.89 21.32
N THR A 259 10.53 18.20 21.93
CA THR A 259 10.29 19.48 22.59
C THR A 259 9.69 19.25 23.98
N ASN A 260 10.08 20.07 24.95
CA ASN A 260 9.49 20.06 26.29
C ASN A 260 8.25 21.00 26.37
N LEU A 261 7.55 20.99 27.50
CA LEU A 261 6.42 21.89 27.75
C LEU A 261 6.78 23.39 27.75
N GLU A 262 8.07 23.74 27.79
CA GLU A 262 8.56 25.12 27.76
C GLU A 262 8.85 25.63 26.35
N GLY A 263 8.83 24.74 25.34
CA GLY A 263 9.16 25.05 23.95
C GLY A 263 10.64 24.89 23.61
N GLU A 264 11.45 24.37 24.53
CA GLU A 264 12.85 24.07 24.29
C GLU A 264 12.96 22.78 23.47
N THR A 265 13.62 22.86 22.32
CA THR A 265 13.85 21.70 21.45
C THR A 265 15.17 21.06 21.81
N SER A 266 15.14 19.82 22.29
CA SER A 266 16.33 19.08 22.69
C SER A 266 16.97 18.31 21.54
N LYS A 267 16.15 17.83 20.59
CA LYS A 267 16.63 17.06 19.44
C LYS A 267 15.81 17.35 18.19
N VAL A 268 16.48 17.33 17.03
CA VAL A 268 15.87 17.53 15.71
C VAL A 268 16.36 16.42 14.79
N TRP A 269 15.42 15.66 14.22
CA TRP A 269 15.69 14.75 13.12
C TRP A 269 15.19 15.41 11.84
N GLN A 270 16.11 15.68 10.90
CA GLN A 270 15.83 16.44 9.69
C GLN A 270 16.10 15.57 8.46
N LEU A 271 15.13 15.52 7.55
CA LEU A 271 15.29 14.99 6.20
C LEU A 271 15.49 16.13 5.20
N ASP A 272 15.90 15.77 3.97
CA ASP A 272 16.00 16.76 2.89
C ASP A 272 14.64 17.44 2.67
N PRO A 273 14.58 18.78 2.60
CA PRO A 273 13.34 19.54 2.58
C PRO A 273 12.69 19.55 1.17
N ILE A 274 12.46 18.36 0.62
CA ILE A 274 11.71 18.12 -0.61
C ILE A 274 10.25 17.75 -0.29
N LEU A 275 9.38 17.84 -1.28
CA LEU A 275 7.95 17.61 -1.09
C LEU A 275 7.66 16.18 -0.59
N GLU A 276 8.35 15.16 -1.11
CA GLU A 276 8.13 13.77 -0.72
C GLU A 276 8.48 13.49 0.75
N ASN A 277 9.42 14.26 1.32
CA ASN A 277 9.97 14.04 2.66
C ASN A 277 9.20 14.80 3.76
N GLN A 278 8.11 15.50 3.44
CA GLN A 278 7.24 16.10 4.47
C GLN A 278 6.74 15.03 5.43
N ILE A 279 6.85 15.24 6.74
CA ILE A 279 6.52 14.21 7.73
C ILE A 279 5.09 14.41 8.22
N VAL A 280 4.19 13.57 7.72
CA VAL A 280 2.74 13.68 7.91
C VAL A 280 2.20 12.91 9.11
N GLY A 281 3.04 12.11 9.76
CA GLY A 281 2.72 11.40 11.00
C GLY A 281 3.97 11.02 11.76
N CYS A 282 3.87 10.93 13.09
CA CYS A 282 4.94 10.41 13.93
C CYS A 282 4.40 9.55 15.07
N VAL A 283 5.25 8.67 15.59
CA VAL A 283 4.95 7.86 16.77
C VAL A 283 6.23 7.51 17.53
N LYS A 284 6.20 7.64 18.85
CA LYS A 284 7.28 7.19 19.73
C LYS A 284 7.04 5.72 20.07
N THR A 285 8.00 4.88 19.70
CA THR A 285 8.06 3.48 20.10
C THR A 285 9.03 3.30 21.27
N THR A 286 9.15 2.09 21.79
CA THR A 286 10.10 1.78 22.88
C THR A 286 11.52 2.21 22.51
N ASP A 287 12.02 1.75 21.35
CA ASP A 287 13.43 1.96 20.95
C ASP A 287 13.62 3.06 19.90
N TYR A 288 12.59 3.39 19.13
CA TYR A 288 12.68 4.30 17.98
C TYR A 288 11.64 5.42 18.00
N VAL A 289 11.94 6.51 17.30
CA VAL A 289 10.96 7.48 16.83
C VAL A 289 10.69 7.18 15.36
N ILE A 290 9.45 6.89 15.01
CA ILE A 290 9.06 6.59 13.62
C ILE A 290 8.45 7.84 13.00
N GLY A 291 9.01 8.28 11.88
CA GLY A 291 8.46 9.32 11.01
C GLY A 291 7.84 8.72 9.76
N LEU A 292 6.62 9.14 9.43
CA LEU A 292 5.96 8.81 8.17
C LEU A 292 6.08 9.99 7.20
N THR A 293 6.77 9.80 6.09
CA THR A 293 6.89 10.81 5.04
C THR A 293 5.66 10.84 4.14
N LEU A 294 5.50 11.90 3.35
CA LEU A 294 4.43 12.03 2.36
C LEU A 294 4.53 10.96 1.27
N SER A 295 5.73 10.49 0.91
CA SER A 295 5.93 9.32 0.04
C SER A 295 5.43 8.00 0.64
N GLY A 296 5.12 7.98 1.94
CA GLY A 296 4.70 6.78 2.67
C GLY A 296 5.80 6.01 3.34
N ASP A 297 7.03 6.51 3.33
CA ASP A 297 8.17 5.78 3.88
C ASP A 297 8.22 5.96 5.40
N LEU A 298 8.56 4.86 6.08
CA LEU A 298 8.71 4.84 7.53
C LEU A 298 10.19 4.97 7.86
N TYR A 299 10.58 6.13 8.35
CA TYR A 299 11.93 6.43 8.82
C TYR A 299 12.04 6.13 10.31
N TYR A 300 13.02 5.32 10.68
CA TYR A 300 13.28 4.91 12.06
C TYR A 300 14.46 5.72 12.57
N PHE A 301 14.20 6.57 13.56
CA PHE A 301 15.21 7.36 14.24
C PHE A 301 15.48 6.77 15.62
N SER A 302 16.73 6.86 16.08
CA SER A 302 17.10 6.49 17.44
C SER A 302 17.49 7.74 18.24
N ASP A 303 17.45 7.62 19.56
CA ASP A 303 17.89 8.72 20.44
C ASP A 303 19.41 8.93 20.37
N SER A 304 20.17 7.93 19.92
CA SER A 304 21.63 8.01 19.75
C SER A 304 22.11 8.60 18.42
N SER A 305 21.27 8.65 17.39
CA SER A 305 21.65 9.08 16.03
C SER A 305 20.76 10.22 15.54
N ASP A 306 21.35 11.14 14.78
CA ASP A 306 20.60 12.21 14.09
C ASP A 306 20.13 11.74 12.70
N ALA A 307 20.86 10.79 12.10
CA ALA A 307 20.47 10.13 10.86
C ALA A 307 19.49 8.96 11.11
N PRO A 308 18.62 8.64 10.14
CA PRO A 308 17.74 7.49 10.25
C PRO A 308 18.57 6.20 10.29
N VAL A 309 18.22 5.32 11.24
CA VAL A 309 18.88 4.03 11.47
C VAL A 309 18.34 2.98 10.48
N ASN A 310 17.07 3.11 10.10
CA ASN A 310 16.43 2.23 9.14
C ASN A 310 15.36 3.00 8.36
N VAL A 311 15.10 2.59 7.12
CA VAL A 311 14.01 3.12 6.30
C VAL A 311 13.26 1.93 5.73
N VAL A 312 11.95 1.89 5.97
CA VAL A 312 11.08 0.84 5.45
C VAL A 312 10.32 1.41 4.27
N TYR A 313 10.77 1.05 3.07
CA TYR A 313 10.09 1.40 1.84
C TYR A 313 8.86 0.53 1.62
N GLY A 314 7.93 0.98 0.79
CA GLY A 314 6.75 0.19 0.47
C GLY A 314 5.82 0.93 -0.47
N HIS A 315 4.95 0.15 -1.12
CA HIS A 315 3.92 0.71 -1.98
C HIS A 315 2.74 1.21 -1.14
N GLN A 316 2.17 2.34 -1.54
CA GLN A 316 0.90 2.85 -1.00
C GLN A 316 -0.27 2.64 -1.98
N LYS A 317 0.06 2.48 -3.26
CA LYS A 317 -0.87 2.33 -4.37
C LYS A 317 -0.75 0.92 -4.95
N SER A 318 -1.77 0.53 -5.71
CA SER A 318 -1.85 -0.76 -6.37
C SER A 318 -0.54 -1.11 -7.06
N ILE A 319 -0.02 -2.30 -6.75
CA ILE A 319 1.06 -2.90 -7.53
C ILE A 319 0.46 -3.25 -8.89
N THR A 320 1.17 -2.93 -9.96
CA THR A 320 0.76 -3.16 -11.35
C THR A 320 1.68 -4.11 -12.08
N ALA A 321 2.94 -4.23 -11.63
CA ALA A 321 3.94 -5.10 -12.21
C ALA A 321 4.74 -5.83 -11.13
N VAL A 322 5.03 -7.12 -11.36
CA VAL A 322 5.93 -7.94 -10.55
C VAL A 322 6.91 -8.62 -11.49
N SER A 323 8.21 -8.48 -11.22
CA SER A 323 9.24 -9.04 -12.09
C SER A 323 9.50 -10.53 -11.84
N LYS A 324 10.13 -11.19 -12.82
CA LYS A 324 10.81 -12.46 -12.58
C LYS A 324 11.96 -12.23 -11.59
N PRO A 325 12.28 -13.21 -10.72
CA PRO A 325 13.41 -13.09 -9.82
C PRO A 325 14.73 -13.18 -10.60
N ALA A 326 15.74 -12.43 -10.15
CA ALA A 326 17.12 -12.63 -10.56
C ALA A 326 18.04 -12.29 -9.39
N ASN A 327 19.10 -13.08 -9.17
CA ASN A 327 20.09 -12.85 -8.10
C ASN A 327 19.48 -12.70 -6.71
N GLY A 328 18.40 -13.43 -6.40
CA GLY A 328 17.73 -13.37 -5.09
C GLY A 328 16.88 -12.11 -4.89
N VAL A 329 16.51 -11.41 -5.97
CA VAL A 329 15.78 -10.15 -5.91
C VAL A 329 14.55 -10.18 -6.81
N ILE A 330 13.45 -9.57 -6.36
CA ILE A 330 12.29 -9.24 -7.20
C ILE A 330 12.04 -7.73 -7.19
N TYR A 331 11.51 -7.23 -8.30
CA TYR A 331 11.09 -5.84 -8.42
C TYR A 331 9.57 -5.78 -8.54
N THR A 332 9.02 -4.70 -8.00
CA THR A 332 7.59 -4.40 -8.14
C THR A 332 7.39 -2.96 -8.51
N GLY A 333 6.47 -2.71 -9.43
CA GLY A 333 6.07 -1.39 -9.86
C GLY A 333 4.62 -1.12 -9.49
N SER A 334 4.30 0.13 -9.16
CA SER A 334 2.96 0.56 -8.77
C SER A 334 2.36 1.57 -9.74
N TYR A 335 1.07 1.88 -9.50
CA TYR A 335 0.29 2.83 -10.29
C TYR A 335 0.87 4.26 -10.31
N ASP A 336 1.59 4.67 -9.28
CA ASP A 336 2.20 6.00 -9.17
C ASP A 336 3.62 6.06 -9.77
N GLY A 337 4.08 5.00 -10.44
CA GLY A 337 5.40 4.97 -11.08
C GLY A 337 6.54 4.57 -10.16
N ARG A 338 6.23 4.26 -8.90
CA ARG A 338 7.22 3.82 -7.91
C ARG A 338 7.68 2.39 -8.20
N ILE A 339 8.99 2.16 -8.14
CA ILE A 339 9.60 0.83 -8.29
C ILE A 339 10.42 0.51 -7.05
N ILE A 340 10.16 -0.65 -6.46
CA ILE A 340 10.83 -1.10 -5.24
C ILE A 340 11.47 -2.45 -5.51
N GLU A 341 12.72 -2.57 -5.08
CA GLU A 341 13.50 -3.79 -5.03
C GLU A 341 13.26 -4.52 -3.71
N TRP A 342 13.07 -5.83 -3.79
CA TRP A 342 12.91 -6.70 -2.63
C TRP A 342 13.91 -7.84 -2.69
N GLY A 343 14.84 -7.87 -1.74
CA GLY A 343 15.67 -9.05 -1.51
C GLY A 343 14.83 -10.19 -0.93
N LEU A 344 15.03 -11.40 -1.47
CA LEU A 344 14.37 -12.62 -1.02
C LEU A 344 15.10 -13.25 0.17
N ASP A 345 16.43 -13.17 0.19
CA ASP A 345 17.30 -13.75 1.24
C ASP A 345 17.73 -12.73 2.31
N SER A 346 17.86 -11.46 1.91
CA SER A 346 18.12 -10.32 2.79
C SER A 346 16.95 -9.36 2.69
N LYS A 347 16.47 -8.86 3.83
CA LYS A 347 15.24 -8.08 3.91
C LYS A 347 15.37 -6.56 3.76
N PRO A 348 16.46 -5.94 3.23
CA PRO A 348 16.33 -4.55 2.86
C PRO A 348 15.52 -4.48 1.57
N ASN A 349 14.43 -3.74 1.64
CA ASN A 349 13.88 -3.16 0.44
C ASN A 349 14.66 -1.90 0.11
N SER A 350 14.79 -1.62 -1.17
CA SER A 350 15.38 -0.36 -1.62
C SER A 350 14.50 0.24 -2.70
N LEU A 351 14.35 1.55 -2.61
CA LEU A 351 13.66 2.32 -3.62
C LEU A 351 14.57 2.47 -4.85
N ALA A 352 14.03 2.22 -6.04
CA ALA A 352 14.77 2.53 -7.26
C ALA A 352 14.96 4.06 -7.37
N THR A 353 16.19 4.49 -7.60
CA THR A 353 16.61 5.90 -7.69
C THR A 353 16.85 6.31 -9.14
N GLY A 354 17.26 7.55 -9.38
CA GLY A 354 17.52 8.09 -10.72
C GLY A 354 16.29 8.76 -11.32
N SER A 355 15.81 8.27 -12.46
CA SER A 355 14.65 8.83 -13.18
C SER A 355 13.39 7.95 -13.00
N PRO A 356 12.72 7.97 -11.83
CA PRO A 356 11.54 7.13 -11.58
C PRO A 356 10.42 7.43 -12.59
N HIS A 357 9.52 6.46 -12.79
CA HIS A 357 8.30 6.72 -13.56
C HIS A 357 7.39 7.68 -12.81
N THR A 358 6.67 8.54 -13.53
CA THR A 358 5.73 9.52 -12.94
C THR A 358 4.28 9.04 -12.97
N ASN A 359 4.05 7.86 -13.55
CA ASN A 359 2.74 7.26 -13.76
C ASN A 359 2.86 5.73 -13.79
N LEU A 360 1.74 5.03 -13.96
CA LEU A 360 1.61 3.57 -13.89
C LEU A 360 2.77 2.83 -14.54
N VAL A 361 3.42 1.93 -13.78
CA VAL A 361 4.41 0.99 -14.32
C VAL A 361 3.67 -0.17 -14.99
N VAL A 362 3.78 -0.26 -16.31
CA VAL A 362 3.07 -1.23 -17.15
C VAL A 362 3.64 -2.64 -16.99
N GLY A 363 4.97 -2.74 -16.87
CA GLY A 363 5.64 -4.02 -16.67
C GLY A 363 7.11 -3.84 -16.37
N ILE A 364 7.69 -4.88 -15.76
CA ILE A 364 9.11 -4.97 -15.40
C ILE A 364 9.60 -6.33 -15.85
N GLU A 365 10.39 -6.37 -16.90
CA GLU A 365 10.84 -7.64 -17.50
C GLU A 365 12.35 -7.75 -17.50
N LYS A 366 12.85 -8.95 -17.19
CA LYS A 366 14.30 -9.22 -17.16
C LYS A 366 14.79 -9.42 -18.59
N SER A 367 15.69 -8.55 -19.02
CA SER A 367 16.50 -8.70 -20.24
C SER A 367 17.86 -9.33 -19.90
N ALA A 368 18.76 -9.48 -20.86
CA ALA A 368 20.07 -10.12 -20.66
C ALA A 368 20.86 -9.48 -19.51
N LYS A 369 21.09 -8.17 -19.54
CA LYS A 369 21.95 -7.47 -18.57
C LYS A 369 21.18 -6.74 -17.47
N ALA A 370 20.00 -6.21 -17.79
CA ALA A 370 19.23 -5.36 -16.87
C ALA A 370 17.74 -5.69 -16.92
N TYR A 371 16.95 -5.01 -16.09
CA TYR A 371 15.49 -5.01 -16.22
C TYR A 371 15.06 -3.85 -17.12
N ILE A 372 14.04 -4.08 -17.94
CA ILE A 372 13.41 -3.04 -18.75
C ILE A 372 12.04 -2.77 -18.14
N THR A 373 11.75 -1.49 -17.95
CA THR A 373 10.50 -0.99 -17.38
C THR A 373 9.82 -0.10 -18.40
N ALA A 374 8.51 -0.21 -18.50
CA ALA A 374 7.69 0.67 -19.33
C ALA A 374 6.61 1.30 -18.45
N GLY A 375 6.29 2.57 -18.68
CA GLY A 375 5.29 3.29 -17.91
C GLY A 375 4.35 4.14 -18.75
N TRP A 376 3.22 4.52 -18.17
CA TRP A 376 2.27 5.49 -18.75
C TRP A 376 2.76 6.94 -18.73
N ASP A 377 4.06 7.14 -18.48
CA ASP A 377 4.82 8.36 -18.70
C ASP A 377 5.50 8.36 -20.09
N ASP A 378 5.04 7.50 -21.00
CA ASP A 378 5.54 7.31 -22.37
C ASP A 378 7.05 7.02 -22.46
N ALA A 379 7.60 6.47 -21.37
CA ALA A 379 9.01 6.18 -21.24
C ALA A 379 9.27 4.68 -21.09
N ILE A 380 10.35 4.23 -21.72
CA ILE A 380 10.97 2.94 -21.49
C ILE A 380 12.29 3.22 -20.77
N LYS A 381 12.48 2.60 -19.61
CA LYS A 381 13.65 2.81 -18.77
C LYS A 381 14.35 1.49 -18.52
N LYS A 382 15.65 1.59 -18.26
CA LYS A 382 16.51 0.49 -17.88
C LYS A 382 16.75 0.60 -16.38
N LEU A 383 16.53 -0.50 -15.67
CA LEU A 383 16.79 -0.67 -14.26
C LEU A 383 17.99 -1.59 -14.07
N ASP A 384 19.09 -1.01 -13.57
CA ASP A 384 20.35 -1.69 -13.30
C ASP A 384 20.65 -1.63 -11.79
N GLY A 385 20.38 -2.74 -11.09
CA GLY A 385 20.30 -2.74 -9.63
C GLY A 385 19.21 -1.78 -9.14
N HIS A 386 19.62 -0.69 -8.48
CA HIS A 386 18.71 0.32 -7.96
C HIS A 386 18.53 1.54 -8.88
N GLU A 387 19.31 1.67 -9.97
CA GLU A 387 19.32 2.90 -10.76
C GLU A 387 18.43 2.79 -12.00
N LEU A 388 17.45 3.70 -12.11
CA LEU A 388 16.61 3.88 -13.30
C LEU A 388 17.21 4.93 -14.23
N SER A 389 17.50 4.50 -15.46
CA SER A 389 18.02 5.34 -16.53
C SER A 389 17.09 5.31 -17.75
N PRO A 390 16.91 6.43 -18.47
CA PRO A 390 16.15 6.42 -19.73
C PRO A 390 16.78 5.46 -20.75
N ALA A 391 15.95 4.62 -21.39
CA ALA A 391 16.40 3.67 -22.40
C ALA A 391 15.88 4.04 -23.80
N ALA A 392 14.57 4.24 -23.93
CA ALA A 392 13.93 4.72 -25.14
C ALA A 392 12.64 5.49 -24.78
N SER A 393 12.18 6.32 -25.70
CA SER A 393 10.86 6.97 -25.60
C SER A 393 9.93 6.37 -26.64
N VAL A 394 8.65 6.28 -26.30
CA VAL A 394 7.60 5.84 -27.22
C VAL A 394 6.73 7.03 -27.61
N SER A 395 6.23 7.02 -28.85
CA SER A 395 5.34 8.06 -29.38
C SER A 395 3.94 8.00 -28.77
N LYS A 396 3.56 6.83 -28.25
CA LYS A 396 2.25 6.52 -27.68
C LYS A 396 2.39 5.66 -26.43
N GLN A 397 1.32 5.65 -25.64
CA GLN A 397 1.26 4.94 -24.38
C GLN A 397 1.57 3.44 -24.54
N PRO A 398 2.51 2.89 -23.74
CA PRO A 398 2.79 1.46 -23.76
C PRO A 398 1.67 0.66 -23.07
N ILE A 399 1.30 -0.47 -23.68
CA ILE A 399 0.24 -1.37 -23.20
C ILE A 399 0.81 -2.56 -22.43
N GLN A 400 1.87 -3.18 -22.94
CA GLN A 400 2.54 -4.30 -22.30
C GLN A 400 4.00 -4.39 -22.78
N ILE A 401 4.86 -4.93 -21.92
CA ILE A 401 6.24 -5.32 -22.22
C ILE A 401 6.41 -6.83 -22.04
N SER A 402 7.25 -7.43 -22.86
CA SER A 402 7.75 -8.80 -22.70
C SER A 402 9.23 -8.83 -23.06
N ALA A 403 10.07 -9.50 -22.26
CA ALA A 403 11.48 -9.67 -22.58
C ALA A 403 11.93 -11.13 -22.43
N ARG A 404 12.88 -11.52 -23.28
CA ARG A 404 13.54 -12.82 -23.24
C ARG A 404 14.95 -12.68 -23.82
N ALA A 405 15.95 -13.09 -23.06
CA ALA A 405 17.35 -13.09 -23.48
C ALA A 405 17.78 -11.72 -24.05
N ASP A 406 18.08 -11.65 -25.34
CA ASP A 406 18.61 -10.49 -26.06
C ASP A 406 17.55 -9.57 -26.68
N LEU A 407 16.26 -9.90 -26.51
CA LEU A 407 15.16 -9.18 -27.13
C LEU A 407 14.11 -8.76 -26.10
N SER A 408 13.83 -7.46 -26.05
CA SER A 408 12.70 -6.90 -25.32
C SER A 408 11.73 -6.25 -26.28
N VAL A 409 10.44 -6.44 -26.03
CA VAL A 409 9.36 -6.03 -26.93
C VAL A 409 8.35 -5.24 -26.12
N VAL A 410 8.03 -4.03 -26.60
CA VAL A 410 6.98 -3.18 -26.03
C VAL A 410 5.93 -2.94 -27.10
N ILE A 411 4.66 -3.12 -26.75
CA ILE A 411 3.54 -2.78 -27.63
C ILE A 411 2.90 -1.47 -27.18
N THR A 412 2.52 -0.64 -28.15
CA THR A 412 1.67 0.55 -27.97
C THR A 412 0.33 0.31 -28.68
N GLU A 413 -0.52 1.33 -28.82
CA GLU A 413 -1.83 1.21 -29.49
C GLU A 413 -1.75 0.75 -30.96
N ASP A 414 -0.66 1.02 -31.67
CA ASP A 414 -0.49 0.67 -33.09
C ASP A 414 0.96 0.38 -33.50
N GLU A 415 1.90 0.28 -32.56
CA GLU A 415 3.30 0.00 -32.86
C GLU A 415 3.86 -1.13 -32.00
N LEU A 416 4.79 -1.88 -32.58
CA LEU A 416 5.68 -2.81 -31.90
C LEU A 416 7.08 -2.22 -31.84
N VAL A 417 7.60 -2.04 -30.63
CA VAL A 417 8.92 -1.50 -30.36
C VAL A 417 9.84 -2.65 -29.94
N LEU A 418 10.89 -2.88 -30.73
CA LEU A 418 11.92 -3.88 -30.47
C LEU A 418 13.15 -3.20 -29.85
N LEU A 419 13.61 -3.73 -28.73
CA LEU A 419 14.79 -3.29 -28.00
C LEU A 419 15.77 -4.45 -27.86
N ASP A 420 17.06 -4.14 -27.82
CA ASP A 420 18.10 -5.14 -27.58
C ASP A 420 18.22 -5.53 -26.10
N GLY A 421 19.16 -6.43 -25.81
CA GLY A 421 19.48 -6.92 -24.47
C GLY A 421 19.93 -5.84 -23.47
N GLU A 422 20.29 -4.65 -23.97
CA GLU A 422 20.72 -3.49 -23.17
C GLU A 422 19.62 -2.43 -23.05
N GLY A 423 18.47 -2.62 -23.72
CA GLY A 423 17.34 -1.69 -23.74
C GLY A 423 17.43 -0.64 -24.83
N LYS A 424 18.36 -0.75 -25.77
CA LYS A 424 18.49 0.19 -26.89
C LYS A 424 17.49 -0.15 -27.99
N LEU A 425 16.90 0.89 -28.59
CA LEU A 425 15.98 0.75 -29.71
C LEU A 425 16.64 0.08 -30.93
N LEU A 426 16.08 -1.06 -31.35
CA LEU A 426 16.46 -1.76 -32.57
C LEU A 426 15.59 -1.32 -33.75
N LYS A 427 14.27 -1.44 -33.60
CA LYS A 427 13.31 -1.18 -34.67
C LYS A 427 11.91 -0.91 -34.12
N GLN A 428 11.13 -0.13 -34.86
CA GLN A 428 9.71 0.07 -34.64
C GLN A 428 8.95 -0.45 -35.85
N HIS A 429 7.88 -1.21 -35.60
CA HIS A 429 7.02 -1.75 -36.64
C HIS A 429 5.59 -1.23 -36.43
N PRO A 430 5.00 -0.52 -37.41
CA PRO A 430 3.58 -0.20 -37.36
C PRO A 430 2.77 -1.49 -37.49
N LEU A 431 1.66 -1.56 -36.77
CA LEU A 431 0.74 -2.68 -36.75
C LEU A 431 -0.57 -2.26 -37.43
N ASP A 432 -1.10 -3.14 -38.27
CA ASP A 432 -2.39 -2.92 -38.96
C ASP A 432 -3.60 -3.23 -38.05
N PHE A 433 -3.36 -3.55 -36.78
CA PHE A 433 -4.36 -3.87 -35.78
C PHE A 433 -3.92 -3.34 -34.40
N VAL A 434 -4.87 -3.20 -33.48
CA VAL A 434 -4.61 -2.71 -32.12
C VAL A 434 -4.19 -3.89 -31.24
N PRO A 435 -2.92 -3.99 -30.80
CA PRO A 435 -2.47 -5.09 -29.96
C PRO A 435 -3.02 -4.93 -28.54
N SER A 436 -3.30 -6.07 -27.90
CA SER A 436 -3.79 -6.12 -26.51
C SER A 436 -2.78 -6.76 -25.56
N SER A 437 -1.96 -7.67 -26.06
CA SER A 437 -0.97 -8.39 -25.27
C SER A 437 0.14 -8.93 -26.16
N VAL A 438 1.32 -9.12 -25.59
CA VAL A 438 2.52 -9.60 -26.28
C VAL A 438 3.26 -10.62 -25.43
N ALA A 439 3.88 -11.62 -26.08
CA ALA A 439 4.85 -12.50 -25.46
C ALA A 439 6.01 -12.81 -26.40
N VAL A 440 7.22 -12.95 -25.86
CA VAL A 440 8.44 -13.20 -26.63
C VAL A 440 9.21 -14.42 -26.13
N SER A 441 9.83 -15.12 -27.07
CA SER A 441 10.73 -16.26 -26.85
C SER A 441 12.03 -16.05 -27.64
N GLU A 442 12.94 -17.02 -27.61
CA GLU A 442 14.18 -16.94 -28.39
C GLU A 442 13.96 -17.02 -29.90
N THR A 443 12.80 -17.48 -30.35
CA THR A 443 12.49 -17.70 -31.77
C THR A 443 11.28 -16.89 -32.25
N ASN A 444 10.24 -16.81 -31.42
CA ASN A 444 8.93 -16.29 -31.80
C ASN A 444 8.52 -15.07 -30.96
N ILE A 445 7.81 -14.14 -31.60
CA ILE A 445 7.03 -13.04 -31.01
C ILE A 445 5.56 -13.35 -31.26
N VAL A 446 4.74 -13.36 -30.21
CA VAL A 446 3.28 -13.56 -30.33
C VAL A 446 2.57 -12.27 -29.95
N LEU A 447 1.70 -11.80 -30.84
CA LEU A 447 0.86 -10.62 -30.64
C LEU A 447 -0.62 -10.99 -30.64
N ALA A 448 -1.34 -10.49 -29.65
CA ALA A 448 -2.78 -10.63 -29.56
C ALA A 448 -3.49 -9.40 -30.11
N ASP A 449 -4.42 -9.59 -31.03
CA ASP A 449 -5.32 -8.55 -31.53
C ASP A 449 -6.48 -8.30 -30.54
N SER A 450 -6.67 -7.04 -30.17
CA SER A 450 -7.73 -6.61 -29.25
C SER A 450 -9.16 -6.73 -29.82
N THR A 451 -9.33 -6.76 -31.15
CA THR A 451 -10.64 -6.74 -31.82
C THR A 451 -11.02 -8.11 -32.35
N SER A 452 -10.11 -8.78 -33.07
CA SER A 452 -10.37 -10.12 -33.62
C SER A 452 -10.12 -11.25 -32.60
N PHE A 453 -9.44 -10.93 -31.49
CA PHE A 453 -8.96 -11.90 -30.49
C PHE A 453 -8.02 -12.97 -31.07
N ALA A 454 -7.51 -12.75 -32.28
CA ALA A 454 -6.53 -13.60 -32.92
C ALA A 454 -5.16 -13.46 -32.25
N LEU A 455 -4.40 -14.56 -32.27
CA LEU A 455 -3.03 -14.61 -31.78
C LEU A 455 -2.12 -14.82 -32.97
N ASN A 456 -1.41 -13.77 -33.38
CA ASN A 456 -0.53 -13.75 -34.54
C ASN A 456 0.91 -14.07 -34.10
N VAL A 457 1.56 -15.02 -34.78
CA VAL A 457 2.90 -15.50 -34.46
C VAL A 457 3.87 -14.99 -35.53
N TYR A 458 4.94 -14.34 -35.09
CA TYR A 458 6.00 -13.79 -35.91
C TYR A 458 7.35 -14.36 -35.47
N ASP A 459 8.33 -14.37 -36.38
CA ASP A 459 9.73 -14.63 -36.02
C ASP A 459 10.42 -13.37 -35.45
N LYS A 460 11.68 -13.49 -35.02
CA LYS A 460 12.49 -12.35 -34.53
C LYS A 460 12.70 -11.24 -35.57
N GLN A 461 12.61 -11.55 -36.87
CA GLN A 461 12.69 -10.57 -37.95
C GLN A 461 11.33 -9.94 -38.27
N PHE A 462 10.30 -10.25 -37.47
CA PHE A 462 8.93 -9.79 -37.62
C PHE A 462 8.25 -10.29 -38.91
N LYS A 463 8.63 -11.48 -39.39
CA LYS A 463 7.95 -12.17 -40.48
C LYS A 463 6.86 -13.08 -39.92
N SER A 464 5.69 -13.06 -40.54
CA SER A 464 4.56 -13.90 -40.12
C SER A 464 4.90 -15.39 -40.26
N VAL A 465 4.73 -16.13 -39.16
CA VAL A 465 4.87 -17.59 -39.08
C VAL A 465 3.50 -18.25 -39.21
N GLY A 466 2.46 -17.66 -38.61
CA GLY A 466 1.09 -18.16 -38.66
C GLY A 466 0.20 -17.52 -37.59
N SER A 467 -0.96 -18.11 -37.35
CA SER A 467 -1.89 -17.68 -36.30
C SER A 467 -2.42 -18.87 -35.50
N LEU A 468 -2.69 -18.65 -34.22
CA LEU A 468 -3.32 -19.64 -33.34
C LEU A 468 -4.84 -19.41 -33.31
N PRO A 469 -5.64 -20.45 -32.99
CA PRO A 469 -7.08 -20.30 -32.80
C PRO A 469 -7.41 -19.17 -31.81
N PRO A 470 -8.34 -18.26 -32.13
CA PRO A 470 -8.61 -17.07 -31.33
C PRO A 470 -9.19 -17.40 -29.95
N LEU A 471 -9.01 -16.46 -29.00
CA LEU A 471 -9.67 -16.53 -27.70
C LEU A 471 -11.16 -16.19 -27.81
N ARG A 472 -11.91 -16.45 -26.73
CA ARG A 472 -13.35 -16.13 -26.66
C ARG A 472 -13.64 -14.71 -26.20
N GLY A 473 -12.69 -14.07 -25.54
CA GLY A 473 -12.75 -12.66 -25.16
C GLY A 473 -11.44 -11.96 -25.49
N LYS A 474 -11.42 -10.64 -25.28
CA LYS A 474 -10.23 -9.81 -25.47
C LYS A 474 -9.03 -10.42 -24.72
N PRO A 475 -7.93 -10.75 -25.41
CA PRO A 475 -6.71 -11.21 -24.75
C PRO A 475 -6.20 -10.14 -23.78
N SER A 476 -5.68 -10.58 -22.64
CA SER A 476 -5.31 -9.70 -21.53
C SER A 476 -3.95 -10.01 -20.92
N ALA A 477 -3.47 -11.25 -21.06
CA ALA A 477 -2.13 -11.65 -20.69
C ALA A 477 -1.66 -12.80 -21.60
N LEU A 478 -0.42 -12.72 -22.06
CA LEU A 478 0.27 -13.78 -22.81
C LEU A 478 1.61 -14.08 -22.11
N GLN A 479 2.00 -15.34 -22.07
CA GLN A 479 3.35 -15.72 -21.69
C GLN A 479 3.77 -17.02 -22.37
N ILE A 480 4.99 -17.05 -22.92
CA ILE A 480 5.58 -18.25 -23.54
C ILE A 480 6.37 -19.03 -22.49
N SER A 481 6.32 -20.36 -22.55
CA SER A 481 7.06 -21.25 -21.66
C SER A 481 8.58 -21.11 -21.84
N PRO A 482 9.39 -21.45 -20.83
CA PRO A 482 10.83 -21.27 -20.91
C PRO A 482 11.53 -21.95 -22.08
N ASN A 483 11.05 -23.12 -22.48
CA ASN A 483 11.54 -23.86 -23.64
C ASN A 483 11.00 -23.37 -25.00
N GLY A 484 10.15 -22.33 -25.03
CA GLY A 484 9.55 -21.80 -26.25
C GLY A 484 8.44 -22.67 -26.87
N LYS A 485 8.08 -23.80 -26.25
CA LYS A 485 7.14 -24.78 -26.82
C LYS A 485 5.68 -24.39 -26.63
N TYR A 486 5.32 -23.87 -25.47
CA TYR A 486 3.93 -23.59 -25.11
C TYR A 486 3.66 -22.11 -24.95
N LEU A 487 2.45 -21.68 -25.33
CA LEU A 487 1.93 -20.35 -25.04
C LEU A 487 0.72 -20.48 -24.13
N ALA A 488 0.75 -19.77 -23.00
CA ALA A 488 -0.45 -19.54 -22.18
C ALA A 488 -1.04 -18.19 -22.55
N ALA A 489 -2.33 -18.16 -22.86
CA ALA A 489 -3.06 -16.97 -23.27
C ALA A 489 -4.35 -16.81 -22.47
N GLY A 490 -4.44 -15.75 -21.67
CA GLY A 490 -5.58 -15.44 -20.80
C GLY A 490 -6.41 -14.26 -21.32
N ASP A 491 -7.73 -14.36 -21.21
CA ASP A 491 -8.67 -13.32 -21.62
C ASP A 491 -9.33 -12.56 -20.46
N VAL A 492 -10.04 -11.48 -20.82
CA VAL A 492 -10.79 -10.63 -19.87
C VAL A 492 -11.94 -11.35 -19.14
N ASN A 493 -12.33 -12.55 -19.59
CA ASN A 493 -13.40 -13.33 -18.98
C ASN A 493 -12.86 -14.41 -18.00
N GLY A 494 -11.55 -14.49 -17.84
CA GLY A 494 -10.90 -15.45 -16.94
C GLY A 494 -10.60 -16.81 -17.57
N LYS A 495 -10.75 -16.95 -18.89
CA LYS A 495 -10.41 -18.20 -19.57
C LYS A 495 -8.97 -18.15 -20.06
N ILE A 496 -8.25 -19.26 -19.85
CA ILE A 496 -6.87 -19.42 -20.30
C ILE A 496 -6.79 -20.59 -21.29
N HIS A 497 -6.16 -20.37 -22.43
CA HIS A 497 -5.86 -21.40 -23.42
C HIS A 497 -4.36 -21.67 -23.41
N CYS A 498 -3.99 -22.94 -23.59
CA CYS A 498 -2.61 -23.34 -23.82
C CYS A 498 -2.46 -23.82 -25.25
N TYR A 499 -1.46 -23.32 -25.95
CA TYR A 499 -1.14 -23.68 -27.34
C TYR A 499 0.25 -24.28 -27.44
N ASN A 500 0.49 -25.08 -28.46
CA ASN A 500 1.82 -25.51 -28.89
C ASN A 500 2.27 -24.60 -30.03
N LEU A 501 3.46 -24.00 -29.90
CA LEU A 501 4.00 -23.05 -30.88
C LEU A 501 4.76 -23.73 -32.03
N GLU A 502 5.09 -25.03 -31.92
CA GLU A 502 5.74 -25.77 -33.00
C GLU A 502 4.77 -26.08 -34.15
N ASP A 503 3.56 -26.53 -33.81
CA ASP A 503 2.52 -26.95 -34.76
C ASP A 503 1.29 -26.01 -34.77
N LEU A 504 1.33 -24.93 -33.98
CA LEU A 504 0.26 -23.95 -33.82
C LEU A 504 -1.08 -24.55 -33.35
N SER A 505 -1.03 -25.71 -32.68
CA SER A 505 -2.21 -26.43 -32.20
C SER A 505 -2.65 -26.02 -30.80
N LEU A 506 -3.93 -26.25 -30.50
CA LEU A 506 -4.51 -26.01 -29.18
C LEU A 506 -4.28 -27.23 -28.28
N VAL A 507 -3.55 -27.05 -27.18
CA VAL A 507 -3.22 -28.12 -26.22
C VAL A 507 -4.36 -28.32 -25.22
N THR A 508 -4.86 -27.24 -24.61
CA THR A 508 -5.99 -27.31 -23.68
C THR A 508 -6.75 -26.01 -23.57
N THR A 509 -8.06 -26.12 -23.33
CA THR A 509 -8.98 -25.01 -22.99
C THR A 509 -9.65 -25.20 -21.64
N ARG A 510 -9.23 -26.21 -20.87
CA ARG A 510 -9.84 -26.59 -19.59
C ARG A 510 -9.50 -25.64 -18.45
N TRP A 511 -8.55 -24.73 -18.64
CA TRP A 511 -8.17 -23.73 -17.65
C TRP A 511 -9.16 -22.56 -17.63
N ALA A 512 -10.35 -22.81 -17.08
CA ALA A 512 -11.46 -21.86 -17.00
C ALA A 512 -11.97 -21.76 -15.55
N PHE A 513 -11.04 -21.52 -14.61
CA PHE A 513 -11.34 -21.51 -13.17
C PHE A 513 -11.41 -20.11 -12.57
N HIS A 514 -10.91 -19.10 -13.29
CA HIS A 514 -11.11 -17.70 -12.94
C HIS A 514 -12.46 -17.21 -13.42
N THR A 515 -13.01 -16.22 -12.73
CA THR A 515 -14.30 -15.59 -13.06
C THR A 515 -14.17 -14.16 -13.57
N SER A 516 -12.93 -13.67 -13.77
CA SER A 516 -12.66 -12.31 -14.22
C SER A 516 -11.31 -12.23 -14.95
N ARG A 517 -10.98 -11.05 -15.47
CA ARG A 517 -9.80 -10.77 -16.29
C ARG A 517 -8.52 -11.38 -15.72
N ILE A 518 -7.77 -12.08 -16.58
CA ILE A 518 -6.42 -12.52 -16.26
C ILE A 518 -5.48 -11.30 -16.35
N SER A 519 -4.77 -11.02 -15.27
CA SER A 519 -3.86 -9.87 -15.17
C SER A 519 -2.41 -10.26 -15.45
N SER A 520 -2.00 -11.46 -15.06
CA SER A 520 -0.62 -11.90 -15.16
C SER A 520 -0.53 -13.42 -15.28
N LEU A 521 0.48 -13.88 -16.01
CA LEU A 521 0.82 -15.28 -16.24
C LEU A 521 2.33 -15.46 -16.09
N ALA A 522 2.75 -16.49 -15.35
CA ALA A 522 4.16 -16.86 -15.25
C ALA A 522 4.32 -18.38 -15.33
N TRP A 523 5.24 -18.82 -16.18
CA TRP A 523 5.61 -20.23 -16.31
C TRP A 523 6.69 -20.60 -15.30
N ASN A 524 6.56 -21.81 -14.77
CA ASN A 524 7.62 -22.46 -14.00
C ASN A 524 8.74 -22.92 -14.96
N ALA A 525 9.97 -23.06 -14.44
CA ALA A 525 11.12 -23.57 -15.16
C ALA A 525 10.90 -24.99 -15.71
N ASP A 526 10.00 -25.77 -15.10
CA ASP A 526 9.65 -27.13 -15.53
C ASP A 526 8.88 -27.22 -16.87
N ASN A 527 8.33 -26.10 -17.37
CA ASN A 527 7.49 -26.02 -18.57
C ASN A 527 6.16 -26.80 -18.49
N ASP A 528 5.78 -27.31 -17.33
CA ASP A 528 4.49 -27.96 -17.08
C ASP A 528 3.54 -27.05 -16.31
N HIS A 529 4.07 -26.31 -15.32
CA HIS A 529 3.25 -25.49 -14.45
C HIS A 529 3.21 -24.02 -14.89
N VAL A 530 2.02 -23.43 -14.84
CA VAL A 530 1.80 -22.00 -15.06
C VAL A 530 0.95 -21.44 -13.94
N VAL A 531 1.36 -20.30 -13.39
CA VAL A 531 0.58 -19.55 -12.40
C VAL A 531 -0.13 -18.39 -13.07
N SER A 532 -1.37 -18.13 -12.67
CA SER A 532 -2.16 -16.98 -13.09
C SER A 532 -2.61 -16.14 -11.91
N GLY A 533 -2.61 -14.82 -12.12
CA GLY A 533 -3.32 -13.84 -11.29
C GLY A 533 -4.54 -13.30 -12.02
N SER A 534 -5.60 -12.96 -11.28
CA SER A 534 -6.82 -12.40 -11.85
C SER A 534 -7.42 -11.30 -10.97
N LEU A 535 -8.24 -10.46 -11.61
CA LEU A 535 -9.10 -9.48 -10.96
C LEU A 535 -10.12 -10.12 -9.99
N ASP A 536 -10.37 -11.43 -10.11
CA ASP A 536 -11.22 -12.19 -9.18
C ASP A 536 -10.60 -12.46 -7.80
N THR A 537 -9.47 -11.82 -7.49
CA THR A 537 -8.67 -11.90 -6.26
C THR A 537 -7.87 -13.19 -6.08
N ASN A 538 -7.99 -14.17 -6.98
CA ASN A 538 -7.38 -15.48 -6.81
C ASN A 538 -6.04 -15.60 -7.54
N VAL A 539 -5.17 -16.45 -7.01
CA VAL A 539 -4.02 -17.01 -7.73
C VAL A 539 -4.31 -18.48 -8.02
N ILE A 540 -4.05 -18.95 -9.25
CA ILE A 540 -4.28 -20.35 -9.62
C ILE A 540 -3.06 -20.91 -10.34
N VAL A 541 -2.61 -22.10 -9.91
CA VAL A 541 -1.57 -22.85 -10.61
C VAL A 541 -2.20 -23.98 -11.42
N TYR A 542 -1.86 -24.05 -12.69
CA TYR A 542 -2.29 -25.09 -13.63
C TYR A 542 -1.12 -26.01 -14.02
N SER A 543 -1.45 -27.15 -14.60
CA SER A 543 -0.51 -28.11 -15.20
C SER A 543 -0.93 -28.45 -16.64
N VAL A 544 0.03 -28.46 -17.56
CA VAL A 544 -0.16 -28.87 -18.95
C VAL A 544 -0.39 -30.38 -19.04
N SER A 545 0.38 -31.17 -18.30
CA SER A 545 0.29 -32.63 -18.24
C SER A 545 -0.98 -33.12 -17.55
N LYS A 546 -1.53 -32.34 -16.61
CA LYS A 546 -2.76 -32.65 -15.87
C LYS A 546 -3.77 -31.49 -15.92
N PRO A 547 -4.40 -31.19 -17.08
CA PRO A 547 -5.25 -30.00 -17.25
C PRO A 547 -6.50 -29.92 -16.38
N ALA A 548 -6.93 -31.04 -15.79
CA ALA A 548 -8.09 -31.10 -14.89
C ALA A 548 -7.72 -30.76 -13.43
N ARG A 549 -6.44 -30.68 -13.10
CA ARG A 549 -5.93 -30.39 -11.76
C ARG A 549 -5.42 -28.96 -11.69
N ASN A 550 -5.71 -28.27 -10.59
CA ASN A 550 -5.16 -26.96 -10.28
C ASN A 550 -4.96 -26.79 -8.77
N ILE A 551 -4.19 -25.78 -8.41
CA ILE A 551 -4.02 -25.30 -7.04
C ILE A 551 -4.61 -23.90 -6.99
N LYS A 552 -5.77 -23.74 -6.36
CA LYS A 552 -6.42 -22.44 -6.19
C LYS A 552 -6.05 -21.85 -4.84
N ILE A 553 -5.49 -20.64 -4.86
CA ILE A 553 -5.20 -19.78 -3.72
C ILE A 553 -6.26 -18.66 -3.71
N PRO A 554 -7.34 -18.81 -2.94
CA PRO A 554 -8.45 -17.86 -2.95
C PRO A 554 -8.12 -16.58 -2.16
N ASN A 555 -8.72 -15.46 -2.54
CA ASN A 555 -8.61 -14.18 -1.82
C ASN A 555 -7.14 -13.76 -1.60
N ALA A 556 -6.27 -14.06 -2.57
CA ALA A 556 -4.86 -13.77 -2.50
C ALA A 556 -4.63 -12.26 -2.37
N HIS A 557 -5.30 -11.42 -3.16
CA HIS A 557 -5.20 -9.96 -3.04
C HIS A 557 -6.55 -9.29 -3.19
N LYS A 558 -6.87 -8.39 -2.27
CA LYS A 558 -8.12 -7.63 -2.31
C LYS A 558 -8.12 -6.72 -3.53
N GLU A 559 -9.26 -6.64 -4.21
CA GLU A 559 -9.45 -5.89 -5.48
C GLU A 559 -8.65 -6.43 -6.68
N GLY A 560 -8.02 -7.60 -6.54
CA GLY A 560 -7.40 -8.31 -7.65
C GLY A 560 -5.89 -8.49 -7.49
N VAL A 561 -5.41 -9.57 -8.09
CA VAL A 561 -3.98 -9.85 -8.26
C VAL A 561 -3.53 -9.11 -9.52
N ALA A 562 -2.41 -8.41 -9.47
CA ALA A 562 -1.88 -7.66 -10.61
C ALA A 562 -0.68 -8.36 -11.25
N GLY A 563 0.17 -9.01 -10.45
CA GLY A 563 1.35 -9.72 -10.94
C GLY A 563 1.59 -11.02 -10.18
N VAL A 564 2.09 -12.03 -10.88
CA VAL A 564 2.52 -13.31 -10.31
C VAL A 564 3.91 -13.68 -10.85
N SER A 565 4.71 -14.34 -10.02
CA SER A 565 6.08 -14.72 -10.38
C SER A 565 6.49 -16.00 -9.65
N TRP A 566 7.17 -16.91 -10.34
CA TRP A 566 7.80 -18.08 -9.71
C TRP A 566 9.14 -17.67 -9.12
N LEU A 567 9.37 -18.01 -7.84
CA LEU A 567 10.63 -17.79 -7.13
C LEU A 567 11.56 -19.01 -7.19
N GLY A 568 10.97 -20.19 -7.36
CA GLY A 568 11.64 -21.47 -7.52
C GLY A 568 10.63 -22.53 -7.98
N ASP A 569 10.96 -23.80 -7.80
CA ASP A 569 10.12 -24.90 -8.30
C ASP A 569 8.73 -24.98 -7.62
N THR A 570 8.65 -24.55 -6.36
CA THR A 570 7.42 -24.65 -5.55
C THR A 570 7.04 -23.34 -4.86
N GLU A 571 7.75 -22.25 -5.14
CA GLU A 571 7.62 -20.97 -4.45
C GLU A 571 7.13 -19.89 -5.42
N LEU A 572 6.20 -19.08 -4.95
CA LEU A 572 5.50 -18.06 -5.72
C LEU A 572 5.48 -16.73 -4.98
N ALA A 573 5.60 -15.64 -5.73
CA ALA A 573 5.24 -14.30 -5.29
C ALA A 573 4.01 -13.81 -6.06
N SER A 574 3.12 -13.10 -5.38
CA SER A 574 2.04 -12.34 -6.01
C SER A 574 1.99 -10.92 -5.46
N GLY A 575 1.72 -9.96 -6.33
CA GLY A 575 1.47 -8.56 -5.97
C GLY A 575 0.08 -8.15 -6.45
N GLY A 576 -0.59 -7.26 -5.70
CA GLY A 576 -1.98 -6.94 -5.98
C GLY A 576 -2.37 -5.48 -5.79
N ALA A 577 -3.66 -5.22 -6.04
CA ALA A 577 -4.27 -3.91 -5.88
C ALA A 577 -4.29 -3.43 -4.42
N ASP A 578 -4.13 -4.34 -3.46
CA ASP A 578 -3.95 -4.03 -2.03
C ASP A 578 -2.55 -3.49 -1.65
N ALA A 579 -1.71 -3.22 -2.64
CA ALA A 579 -0.34 -2.71 -2.50
C ALA A 579 0.61 -3.64 -1.70
N SER A 580 0.20 -4.90 -1.50
CA SER A 580 0.98 -5.90 -0.78
C SER A 580 1.60 -6.93 -1.71
N ILE A 581 2.66 -7.57 -1.23
CA ILE A 581 3.26 -8.75 -1.88
C ILE A 581 3.11 -9.94 -0.94
N LYS A 582 2.64 -11.06 -1.47
CA LYS A 582 2.45 -12.30 -0.71
C LYS A 582 3.29 -13.41 -1.31
N PHE A 583 3.83 -14.22 -0.43
CA PHE A 583 4.65 -15.38 -0.77
C PHE A 583 3.88 -16.66 -0.47
N TRP A 584 3.98 -17.61 -1.39
CA TRP A 584 3.25 -18.86 -1.31
C TRP A 584 4.18 -20.03 -1.62
N LYS A 585 3.95 -21.13 -0.92
CA LYS A 585 4.52 -22.43 -1.24
C LYS A 585 3.41 -23.34 -1.76
N VAL A 586 3.64 -24.03 -2.87
CA VAL A 586 2.69 -24.94 -3.48
C VAL A 586 3.23 -26.36 -3.50
N VAL A 587 2.36 -27.33 -3.25
CA VAL A 587 2.71 -28.76 -3.24
C VAL A 587 1.87 -29.48 -4.28
N PHE A 588 2.53 -30.08 -5.28
CA PHE A 588 1.87 -30.73 -6.42
C PHE A 588 1.39 -32.17 -6.14
N ALA A 589 1.88 -32.80 -5.07
CA ALA A 589 1.56 -34.18 -4.70
C ALA A 589 0.09 -34.36 -4.27
#